data_AF-A0A2S9Y5V6-F1
#
_entry.id   AF-A0A2S9Y5V6-F1
#
_cell.length_a   1.000
_cell.length_b   1.000
_cell.length_c   1.000
_cell.angle_alpha   90.00
_cell.angle_beta   90.00
_cell.angle_gamma   90.00
#
_symmetry.space_group_name_H-M   'P 1'
#
loop_
_entity.id
_entity.type
_entity.pdbx_description
1 polymer ?
#
loop_
_entity_poly.entity_id
_entity_poly.type
_entity_poly.pdbx_seq_one_letter_code
_entity_poly.pdbx_strand_id
1 'polypeptide(L)'
;MRGARWIKWSALGITVSVLSFVAIVGVAHTPWGRPLLGYLSFLGMNGMNSGCPIGAELDPARAAELRAASLEPLRGATPSVSRRVLGFELGTSRRDEVLTWSRDQGLECSPPPRQPNSSDLRCTGLQLRGTDTRGSVNFSFDPEDRLLDVERAVRVGDAGLATELGSELEVEIAQNSGALSSRHGELTAGYLSRGPLSQSAAEFRFEDMRAQVIVTNMGDGAFSIRGIHQSLL
;
A
#
# COMPACT_ATOMS: atom_id res chain seq x y z
N MET A 1 -57.57 -15.12 -0.17
CA MET A 1 -56.55 -16.16 0.14
C MET A 1 -55.44 -16.34 -0.93
N ARG A 2 -55.10 -15.32 -1.74
CA ARG A 2 -54.02 -15.42 -2.75
C ARG A 2 -52.63 -14.97 -2.26
N GLY A 3 -52.55 -14.23 -1.16
CA GLY A 3 -51.27 -13.69 -0.63
C GLY A 3 -50.34 -14.72 0.03
N ALA A 4 -50.89 -15.75 0.69
CA ALA A 4 -50.08 -16.70 1.47
C ALA A 4 -49.25 -17.68 0.62
N ARG A 5 -49.62 -17.89 -0.65
CA ARG A 5 -48.80 -18.71 -1.57
C ARG A 5 -47.60 -17.92 -2.09
N TRP A 6 -47.78 -16.66 -2.47
CA TRP A 6 -46.72 -15.85 -3.07
C TRP A 6 -45.51 -15.67 -2.13
N ILE A 7 -45.76 -15.44 -0.84
CA ILE A 7 -44.71 -15.30 0.19
C ILE A 7 -43.85 -16.57 0.32
N LYS A 8 -44.45 -17.77 0.21
CA LYS A 8 -43.71 -19.04 0.33
C LYS A 8 -42.78 -19.30 -0.85
N TRP A 9 -43.18 -18.92 -2.07
CA TRP A 9 -42.35 -19.08 -3.27
C TRP A 9 -41.19 -18.07 -3.30
N SER A 10 -41.40 -16.84 -2.84
CA SER A 10 -40.34 -15.84 -2.73
C SER A 10 -39.28 -16.21 -1.69
N ALA A 11 -39.70 -16.74 -0.52
CA ALA A 11 -38.77 -17.17 0.53
C ALA A 11 -37.90 -18.36 0.11
N LEU A 12 -38.45 -19.29 -0.69
CA LEU A 12 -37.70 -20.42 -1.22
C LEU A 12 -36.66 -19.96 -2.25
N GLY A 13 -37.02 -19.02 -3.14
CA GLY A 13 -36.11 -18.48 -4.16
C GLY A 13 -34.91 -17.74 -3.56
N ILE A 14 -35.11 -16.97 -2.50
CA ILE A 14 -34.02 -16.25 -1.81
C ILE A 14 -33.04 -17.24 -1.17
N THR A 15 -33.55 -18.24 -0.46
CA THR A 15 -32.71 -19.24 0.22
C THR A 15 -31.83 -20.01 -0.76
N VAL A 16 -32.39 -20.45 -1.89
CA VAL A 16 -31.62 -21.17 -2.93
C VAL A 16 -30.55 -20.27 -3.55
N SER A 17 -30.86 -18.99 -3.79
CA SER A 17 -29.90 -18.05 -4.37
C SER A 17 -28.73 -17.78 -3.43
N VAL A 18 -29.00 -17.57 -2.14
CA VAL A 18 -27.95 -17.35 -1.12
C VAL A 18 -27.06 -18.58 -0.97
N LEU A 19 -27.64 -19.78 -0.88
CA LEU A 19 -26.86 -21.01 -0.76
C LEU A 19 -26.01 -21.29 -2.01
N SER A 20 -26.55 -21.04 -3.20
CA SER A 20 -25.81 -21.17 -4.45
C SER A 20 -24.64 -20.21 -4.50
N PHE A 21 -24.84 -18.96 -4.08
CA PHE A 21 -23.78 -17.96 -4.02
C PHE A 21 -22.66 -18.36 -3.04
N VAL A 22 -23.02 -18.78 -1.82
CA VAL A 22 -22.02 -19.25 -0.82
C VAL A 22 -21.25 -20.46 -1.33
N ALA A 23 -21.91 -21.41 -2.00
CA ALA A 23 -21.24 -22.57 -2.57
C ALA A 23 -20.26 -22.19 -3.69
N ILE A 24 -20.64 -21.26 -4.58
CA ILE A 24 -19.77 -20.76 -5.66
C ILE A 24 -18.53 -20.06 -5.07
N VAL A 25 -18.73 -19.18 -4.08
CA VAL A 25 -17.64 -18.49 -3.39
C VAL A 25 -16.72 -19.48 -2.66
N GLY A 26 -17.30 -20.48 -1.99
CA GLY A 26 -16.54 -21.53 -1.33
C GLY A 26 -15.66 -22.32 -2.29
N VAL A 27 -16.22 -22.76 -3.43
CA VAL A 27 -15.47 -23.48 -4.48
C VAL A 27 -14.38 -22.60 -5.07
N ALA A 28 -14.66 -21.32 -5.35
CA ALA A 28 -13.71 -20.35 -5.89
C ALA A 28 -12.43 -20.21 -5.03
N HIS A 29 -12.52 -20.41 -3.71
CA HIS A 29 -11.38 -20.36 -2.80
C HIS A 29 -10.61 -21.69 -2.65
N THR A 30 -11.11 -22.79 -3.22
CA THR A 30 -10.39 -24.07 -3.20
C THR A 30 -9.24 -24.08 -4.22
N PRO A 31 -8.18 -24.90 -4.01
CA PRO A 31 -7.07 -25.04 -4.97
C PRO A 31 -7.52 -25.44 -6.37
N TRP A 32 -8.64 -26.17 -6.49
CA TRP A 32 -9.16 -26.66 -7.77
C TRP A 32 -10.16 -25.70 -8.42
N GLY A 33 -10.79 -24.81 -7.65
CA GLY A 33 -11.70 -23.78 -8.19
C GLY A 33 -10.98 -22.58 -8.81
N ARG A 34 -9.81 -22.21 -8.31
CA ARG A 34 -8.98 -21.12 -8.87
C ARG A 34 -8.71 -21.24 -10.38
N PRO A 35 -8.29 -22.39 -10.93
CA PRO A 35 -8.10 -22.52 -12.38
C PRO A 35 -9.40 -22.45 -13.18
N LEU A 36 -10.54 -22.86 -12.62
CA LEU A 36 -11.86 -22.78 -13.27
C LEU A 36 -12.34 -21.34 -13.47
N LEU A 37 -12.01 -20.43 -12.55
CA LEU A 37 -12.28 -18.99 -12.71
C LEU A 37 -11.53 -18.41 -13.91
N GLY A 38 -10.32 -18.91 -14.18
CA GLY A 38 -9.55 -18.55 -15.38
C GLY A 38 -10.28 -18.91 -16.67
N TYR A 39 -11.00 -20.04 -16.73
CA TYR A 39 -11.78 -20.43 -17.90
C TYR A 39 -13.06 -19.61 -18.09
N LEU A 40 -13.70 -19.16 -17.02
CA LEU A 40 -14.88 -18.28 -17.12
C LEU A 40 -14.54 -16.93 -17.75
N SER A 41 -13.29 -16.48 -17.61
CA SER A 41 -12.82 -15.28 -18.30
C SER A 41 -12.70 -15.46 -19.82
N PHE A 42 -12.31 -16.64 -20.28
CA PHE A 42 -12.26 -16.97 -21.70
C PHE A 42 -13.64 -16.94 -22.39
N LEU A 43 -14.73 -17.17 -21.63
CA LEU A 43 -16.12 -17.16 -22.12
C LEU A 43 -16.74 -15.77 -22.27
N GLY A 44 -15.94 -14.70 -22.27
CA GLY A 44 -16.44 -13.34 -22.52
C GLY A 44 -17.12 -12.68 -21.31
N MET A 45 -17.11 -13.32 -20.14
CA MET A 45 -17.43 -12.68 -18.84
C MET A 45 -16.22 -11.90 -18.29
N ASN A 46 -15.49 -11.22 -19.19
CA ASN A 46 -14.26 -10.47 -18.91
C ASN A 46 -14.47 -9.18 -18.08
N GLY A 47 -15.67 -8.93 -17.55
CA GLY A 47 -15.92 -7.83 -16.63
C GLY A 47 -15.38 -8.05 -15.21
N MET A 48 -14.88 -9.25 -14.88
CA MET A 48 -14.47 -9.61 -13.51
C MET A 48 -13.13 -10.36 -13.44
N ASN A 49 -12.30 -10.32 -14.50
CA ASN A 49 -10.90 -10.70 -14.34
C ASN A 49 -10.18 -9.62 -13.54
N SER A 50 -9.53 -10.03 -12.47
CA SER A 50 -8.88 -9.25 -11.41
C SER A 50 -7.62 -8.48 -11.82
N GLY A 51 -7.61 -7.88 -13.01
CA GLY A 51 -6.95 -6.60 -13.24
C GLY A 51 -8.03 -5.54 -13.07
N CYS A 52 -7.72 -4.35 -12.55
CA CYS A 52 -8.70 -3.26 -12.60
C CYS A 52 -9.34 -3.24 -14.01
N PRO A 53 -10.69 -3.13 -14.16
CA PRO A 53 -11.38 -3.11 -15.46
C PRO A 53 -10.95 -1.97 -16.40
N ILE A 54 -9.99 -1.17 -15.93
CA ILE A 54 -9.13 -0.25 -16.65
C ILE A 54 -8.00 -1.03 -17.36
N GLY A 55 -8.37 -1.93 -18.27
CA GLY A 55 -7.44 -2.51 -19.24
C GLY A 55 -7.27 -1.64 -20.50
N ALA A 56 -8.01 -0.54 -20.58
CA ALA A 56 -7.76 0.51 -21.55
C ALA A 56 -6.60 1.37 -21.04
N GLU A 57 -5.64 1.66 -21.91
CA GLU A 57 -4.72 2.79 -21.72
C GLU A 57 -5.57 4.01 -21.33
N LEU A 58 -5.51 4.39 -20.05
CA LEU A 58 -6.12 5.64 -19.63
C LEU A 58 -5.33 6.75 -20.29
N ASP A 59 -6.06 7.66 -20.94
CA ASP A 59 -5.50 8.96 -21.27
C ASP A 59 -4.81 9.56 -20.03
N PRO A 60 -3.56 10.06 -20.15
CA PRO A 60 -2.80 10.58 -19.02
C PRO A 60 -3.56 11.64 -18.20
N ALA A 61 -4.38 12.49 -18.83
CA ALA A 61 -5.17 13.47 -18.11
C ALA A 61 -6.25 12.81 -17.24
N ARG A 62 -6.91 11.77 -17.75
CA ARG A 62 -7.87 10.99 -16.96
C ARG A 62 -7.20 10.21 -15.83
N ALA A 63 -6.00 9.67 -16.05
CA ALA A 63 -5.24 9.02 -15.00
C ALA A 63 -4.86 10.00 -13.88
N ALA A 64 -4.43 11.21 -14.23
CA ALA A 64 -4.12 12.29 -13.28
C ALA A 64 -5.37 12.72 -12.49
N GLU A 65 -6.53 12.87 -13.14
CA GLU A 65 -7.79 13.22 -12.49
C GLU A 65 -8.23 12.13 -11.48
N LEU A 66 -8.19 10.86 -11.89
CA LEU A 66 -8.53 9.73 -11.01
C LEU A 66 -7.57 9.63 -9.82
N ARG A 67 -6.28 9.88 -10.05
CA ARG A 67 -5.29 9.97 -8.99
C ARG A 67 -5.66 11.10 -8.03
N ALA A 68 -5.84 12.33 -8.50
CA ALA A 68 -6.20 13.47 -7.66
C ALA A 68 -7.47 13.19 -6.82
N ALA A 69 -8.52 12.64 -7.45
CA ALA A 69 -9.75 12.27 -6.76
C ALA A 69 -9.53 11.17 -5.68
N SER A 70 -8.65 10.20 -5.94
CA SER A 70 -8.31 9.15 -4.97
C SER A 70 -7.49 9.65 -3.79
N LEU A 71 -6.75 10.74 -3.98
CA LEU A 71 -5.88 11.35 -2.98
C LEU A 71 -6.62 12.39 -2.12
N GLU A 72 -7.72 12.95 -2.60
CA GLU A 72 -8.50 13.95 -1.89
C GLU A 72 -8.90 13.53 -0.46
N PRO A 73 -9.38 12.30 -0.21
CA PRO A 73 -9.72 11.85 1.14
C PRO A 73 -8.52 11.71 2.08
N LEU A 74 -7.29 11.84 1.57
CA LEU A 74 -6.04 11.72 2.33
C LEU A 74 -5.45 13.08 2.71
N ARG A 75 -5.91 14.19 2.13
CA ARG A 75 -5.41 15.53 2.43
C ARG A 75 -5.66 15.92 3.89
N GLY A 76 -4.71 16.60 4.49
CA GLY A 76 -4.85 17.32 5.75
C GLY A 76 -5.31 18.77 5.54
N ALA A 77 -5.51 19.50 6.64
CA ALA A 77 -5.95 20.90 6.60
C ALA A 77 -4.80 21.92 6.55
N THR A 78 -3.57 21.47 6.80
CA THR A 78 -2.39 22.33 6.88
C THR A 78 -1.33 21.87 5.89
N PRO A 79 -0.61 22.78 5.22
CA PRO A 79 0.50 22.42 4.37
C PRO A 79 1.63 21.78 5.20
N SER A 80 2.41 20.90 4.57
CA SER A 80 3.61 20.34 5.19
C SER A 80 4.70 21.41 5.34
N VAL A 81 5.55 21.27 6.35
CA VAL A 81 6.73 22.13 6.53
C VAL A 81 7.76 21.88 5.42
N SER A 82 7.88 20.62 5.00
CA SER A 82 8.80 20.15 3.96
C SER A 82 8.24 18.86 3.38
N ARG A 83 8.39 18.71 2.06
CA ARG A 83 8.08 17.46 1.33
C ARG A 83 9.34 16.66 1.02
N ARG A 84 10.43 16.93 1.75
CA ARG A 84 11.71 16.24 1.53
C ARG A 84 11.73 14.86 2.14
N VAL A 85 12.25 13.87 1.42
CA VAL A 85 12.46 12.51 1.92
C VAL A 85 13.74 11.94 1.30
N LEU A 86 14.65 11.40 2.12
CA LEU A 86 15.95 10.89 1.67
C LEU A 86 16.78 11.90 0.84
N GLY A 87 16.52 13.20 1.00
CA GLY A 87 17.16 14.27 0.23
C GLY A 87 16.42 14.69 -1.05
N PHE A 88 15.34 14.01 -1.43
CA PHE A 88 14.51 14.34 -2.59
C PHE A 88 13.32 15.19 -2.21
N GLU A 89 12.89 16.09 -3.09
CA GLU A 89 11.66 16.87 -2.95
C GLU A 89 10.51 16.17 -3.71
N LEU A 90 9.49 15.70 -3.00
CA LEU A 90 8.35 15.04 -3.63
C LEU A 90 7.63 15.97 -4.63
N GLY A 91 7.17 15.41 -5.75
CA GLY A 91 6.54 16.12 -6.86
C GLY A 91 7.52 16.94 -7.72
N THR A 92 8.80 17.00 -7.36
CA THR A 92 9.79 17.82 -8.07
C THR A 92 11.01 17.01 -8.51
N SER A 93 11.61 16.23 -7.61
CA SER A 93 12.80 15.43 -7.91
C SER A 93 12.55 14.42 -9.03
N ARG A 94 13.58 14.13 -9.80
CA ARG A 94 13.47 13.32 -11.02
C ARG A 94 14.05 11.91 -10.87
N ARG A 95 13.63 10.99 -11.75
CA ARG A 95 14.12 9.61 -11.79
C ARG A 95 15.64 9.49 -11.90
N ASP A 96 16.27 10.31 -12.72
CA ASP A 96 17.73 10.31 -12.92
C ASP A 96 18.49 10.75 -11.66
N GLU A 97 17.95 11.70 -10.90
CA GLU A 97 18.46 12.07 -9.57
C GLU A 97 18.38 10.90 -8.60
N VAL A 98 17.24 10.20 -8.55
CA VAL A 98 17.04 9.01 -7.70
C VAL A 98 17.99 7.87 -8.07
N LEU A 99 18.18 7.61 -9.36
CA LEU A 99 19.12 6.59 -9.85
C LEU A 99 20.57 6.93 -9.53
N THR A 100 20.93 8.21 -9.58
CA THR A 100 22.28 8.68 -9.23
C THR A 100 22.53 8.49 -7.74
N TRP A 101 21.63 9.02 -6.90
CA TRP A 101 21.70 8.81 -5.45
C TRP A 101 21.74 7.32 -5.08
N SER A 102 20.93 6.47 -5.72
CA SER A 102 20.90 5.04 -5.41
C SER A 102 22.23 4.35 -5.69
N ARG A 103 22.92 4.72 -6.78
CA ARG A 103 24.27 4.23 -7.07
C ARG A 103 25.28 4.70 -6.03
N ASP A 104 25.20 5.97 -5.62
CA ASP A 104 26.08 6.53 -4.59
C ASP A 104 25.88 5.85 -3.23
N GLN A 105 24.66 5.39 -2.95
CA GLN A 105 24.32 4.59 -1.77
C GLN A 105 24.63 3.08 -1.93
N GLY A 106 25.12 2.64 -3.09
CA GLY A 106 25.40 1.23 -3.36
C GLY A 106 24.15 0.34 -3.40
N LEU A 107 22.98 0.90 -3.74
CA LEU A 107 21.72 0.17 -3.81
C LEU A 107 21.56 -0.55 -5.16
N GLU A 108 20.92 -1.72 -5.12
CA GLU A 108 20.55 -2.46 -6.31
C GLU A 108 19.12 -2.11 -6.70
N CYS A 109 18.95 -1.35 -7.78
CA CYS A 109 17.64 -0.87 -8.23
C CYS A 109 17.17 -1.54 -9.52
N SER A 110 15.92 -1.97 -9.56
CA SER A 110 15.27 -2.55 -10.73
C SER A 110 13.76 -2.25 -10.75
N PRO A 111 13.12 -2.23 -11.94
CA PRO A 111 11.66 -2.23 -12.02
C PRO A 111 11.06 -3.46 -11.32
N PRO A 112 9.83 -3.39 -10.80
CA PRO A 112 9.17 -4.55 -10.19
C PRO A 112 9.10 -5.74 -11.17
N PRO A 113 9.45 -6.98 -10.77
CA PRO A 113 9.53 -8.12 -11.68
C PRO A 113 8.23 -8.46 -12.43
N ARG A 114 7.08 -8.10 -11.84
CA ARG A 114 5.75 -8.34 -12.45
C ARG A 114 5.30 -7.22 -13.38
N GLN A 115 6.04 -6.10 -13.41
CA GLN A 115 5.70 -4.89 -14.14
C GLN A 115 7.00 -4.23 -14.66
N PRO A 116 7.68 -4.85 -15.65
CA PRO A 116 8.97 -4.35 -16.15
C PRO A 116 8.88 -2.96 -16.78
N ASN A 117 7.68 -2.55 -17.21
CA ASN A 117 7.38 -1.22 -17.76
C ASN A 117 6.72 -0.29 -16.73
N SER A 118 6.75 -0.64 -15.43
CA SER A 118 6.23 0.26 -14.39
C SER A 118 7.09 1.52 -14.33
N SER A 119 6.46 2.65 -14.02
CA SER A 119 7.19 3.84 -13.62
C SER A 119 7.87 3.65 -12.24
N ASP A 120 7.56 2.60 -11.49
CA ASP A 120 8.17 2.32 -10.20
C ASP A 120 9.61 1.81 -10.29
N LEU A 121 10.42 2.17 -9.30
CA LEU A 121 11.77 1.66 -9.09
C LEU A 121 11.88 1.04 -7.70
N ARG A 122 12.30 -0.23 -7.62
CA ARG A 122 12.57 -0.91 -6.36
C ARG A 122 14.06 -1.06 -6.15
N CYS A 123 14.54 -0.54 -5.02
CA CYS A 123 15.94 -0.63 -4.61
C CYS A 123 16.10 -1.49 -3.35
N THR A 124 17.09 -2.37 -3.34
CA THR A 124 17.44 -3.22 -2.18
C THR A 124 18.82 -2.88 -1.64
N GLY A 125 19.06 -3.21 -0.37
CA GLY A 125 20.34 -2.93 0.30
C GLY A 125 20.35 -1.63 1.10
N LEU A 126 19.19 -0.98 1.27
CA LEU A 126 19.08 0.22 2.10
C LEU A 126 19.42 -0.15 3.54
N GLN A 127 20.51 0.43 4.07
CA GLN A 127 20.85 0.26 5.46
C GLN A 127 20.12 1.32 6.29
N LEU A 128 19.28 0.87 7.22
CA LEU A 128 18.72 1.80 8.20
C LEU A 128 19.78 2.12 9.24
N ARG A 129 19.85 3.41 9.60
CA ARG A 129 20.83 3.93 10.56
C ARG A 129 20.80 3.10 11.85
N GLY A 130 21.97 2.75 12.36
CA GLY A 130 22.08 1.98 13.60
C GLY A 130 21.76 0.48 13.49
N THR A 131 21.56 -0.05 12.28
CA THR A 131 21.28 -1.48 12.08
C THR A 131 22.16 -2.12 11.01
N ASP A 132 22.46 -3.41 11.18
CA ASP A 132 23.00 -4.27 10.12
C ASP A 132 21.90 -4.83 9.20
N THR A 133 20.65 -4.47 9.47
CA THR A 133 19.50 -4.98 8.72
C THR A 133 19.37 -4.21 7.40
N ARG A 134 19.36 -4.96 6.30
CA ARG A 134 19.11 -4.40 4.96
C ARG A 134 17.62 -4.37 4.68
N GLY A 135 17.13 -3.18 4.38
CA GLY A 135 15.79 -2.92 3.89
C GLY A 135 15.73 -2.76 2.37
N SER A 136 14.58 -2.26 1.94
CA SER A 136 14.33 -1.82 0.58
C SER A 136 13.70 -0.43 0.58
N VAL A 137 13.87 0.28 -0.53
CA VAL A 137 13.11 1.49 -0.83
C VAL A 137 12.44 1.35 -2.19
N ASN A 138 11.16 1.69 -2.28
CA ASN A 138 10.44 1.80 -3.53
C ASN A 138 10.20 3.27 -3.84
N PHE A 139 10.35 3.64 -5.10
CA PHE A 139 10.08 4.97 -5.63
C PHE A 139 9.01 4.85 -6.71
N SER A 140 7.98 5.68 -6.67
CA SER A 140 6.99 5.79 -7.74
C SER A 140 7.08 7.14 -8.42
N PHE A 141 6.89 7.16 -9.73
CA PHE A 141 7.05 8.35 -10.55
C PHE A 141 5.81 8.58 -11.43
N ASP A 142 5.58 9.86 -11.76
CA ASP A 142 4.57 10.24 -12.74
C ASP A 142 5.07 10.05 -14.19
N PRO A 143 4.22 10.27 -15.22
CA PRO A 143 4.62 10.16 -16.62
C PRO A 143 5.72 11.13 -17.05
N GLU A 144 5.96 12.22 -16.30
CA GLU A 144 7.04 13.19 -16.54
C GLU A 144 8.31 12.88 -15.72
N ASP A 145 8.39 11.67 -15.16
CA ASP A 145 9.48 11.15 -14.33
C ASP A 145 9.72 11.95 -13.03
N ARG A 146 8.71 12.63 -12.50
CA ARG A 146 8.78 13.28 -11.18
C ARG A 146 8.42 12.29 -10.08
N LEU A 147 9.17 12.35 -8.99
CA LEU A 147 9.04 11.45 -7.84
C LEU A 147 7.76 11.75 -7.06
N LEU A 148 6.85 10.79 -6.99
CA LEU A 148 5.56 10.92 -6.31
C LEU A 148 5.48 10.20 -4.96
N ASP A 149 6.15 9.06 -4.83
CA ASP A 149 6.07 8.21 -3.64
C ASP A 149 7.45 7.66 -3.27
N VAL A 150 7.73 7.60 -1.97
CA VAL A 150 8.88 6.91 -1.40
C VAL A 150 8.42 6.01 -0.26
N GLU A 151 8.57 4.70 -0.44
CA GLU A 151 8.31 3.70 0.59
C GLU A 151 9.61 3.03 1.04
N ARG A 152 9.99 3.25 2.29
CA ARG A 152 11.04 2.49 2.98
C ARG A 152 10.42 1.28 3.67
N ALA A 153 11.05 0.12 3.57
CA ALA A 153 10.60 -1.09 4.27
C ALA A 153 11.79 -1.89 4.82
N VAL A 154 11.65 -2.39 6.04
CA VAL A 154 12.61 -3.29 6.69
C VAL A 154 11.88 -4.38 7.45
N ARG A 155 12.55 -5.52 7.66
CA ARG A 155 12.06 -6.60 8.54
C ARG A 155 13.10 -6.92 9.60
N VAL A 156 12.65 -7.06 10.84
CA VAL A 156 13.51 -7.38 12.00
C VAL A 156 12.90 -8.53 12.80
N GLY A 157 13.73 -9.21 13.58
CA GLY A 157 13.33 -10.36 14.42
C GLY A 157 13.01 -10.02 15.88
N ASP A 158 12.90 -8.74 16.21
CA ASP A 158 12.73 -8.27 17.59
C ASP A 158 11.71 -7.13 17.68
N ALA A 159 10.80 -7.22 18.65
CA ALA A 159 9.72 -6.24 18.84
C ALA A 159 10.23 -4.91 19.40
N GLY A 160 11.29 -4.94 20.21
CA GLY A 160 11.95 -3.75 20.75
C GLY A 160 12.59 -2.94 19.65
N LEU A 161 13.43 -3.58 18.83
CA LEU A 161 14.05 -2.96 17.66
C LEU A 161 13.00 -2.47 16.65
N ALA A 162 11.92 -3.21 16.42
CA ALA A 162 10.82 -2.75 15.56
C ALA A 162 10.15 -1.47 16.08
N THR A 163 10.00 -1.37 17.40
CA THR A 163 9.44 -0.19 18.08
C THR A 163 10.37 1.00 17.95
N GLU A 164 11.67 0.79 18.20
CA GLU A 164 12.71 1.82 18.08
C GLU A 164 12.77 2.38 16.66
N LEU A 165 12.92 1.53 15.64
CA LEU A 165 12.98 1.96 14.24
C LEU A 165 11.69 2.65 13.78
N GLY A 166 10.52 2.18 14.24
CA GLY A 166 9.25 2.87 14.00
C GLY A 166 9.23 4.27 14.61
N SER A 167 9.70 4.40 15.86
CA SER A 167 9.71 5.67 16.60
C SER A 167 10.68 6.66 15.98
N GLU A 168 11.85 6.20 15.54
CA GLU A 168 12.82 7.03 14.83
C GLU A 168 12.24 7.59 13.52
N LEU A 169 11.54 6.76 12.73
CA LEU A 169 10.87 7.22 11.51
C LEU A 169 9.77 8.25 11.81
N GLU A 170 8.99 8.04 12.87
CA GLU A 170 7.96 9.01 13.27
C GLU A 170 8.56 10.35 13.69
N VAL A 171 9.67 10.33 14.44
CA VAL A 171 10.39 11.54 14.84
C VAL A 171 11.00 12.25 13.62
N GLU A 172 11.61 11.51 12.71
CA GLU A 172 12.15 12.04 11.45
C GLU A 172 11.07 12.77 10.65
N ILE A 173 9.90 12.14 10.46
CA ILE A 173 8.77 12.73 9.74
C ILE A 173 8.22 13.94 10.49
N ALA A 174 8.06 13.84 11.80
CA ALA A 174 7.52 14.93 12.62
C ALA A 174 8.39 16.18 12.54
N GLN A 175 9.71 16.01 12.59
CA GLN A 175 10.68 17.10 12.52
C GLN A 175 10.77 17.73 11.12
N ASN A 176 10.64 16.92 10.07
CA ASN A 176 10.79 17.39 8.70
C ASN A 176 9.48 17.96 8.13
N SER A 177 8.37 17.22 8.25
CA SER A 177 7.12 17.52 7.53
C SER A 177 6.04 18.15 8.42
N GLY A 178 6.07 17.90 9.73
CA GLY A 178 5.13 18.48 10.69
C GLY A 178 4.44 17.45 11.59
N ALA A 179 3.54 17.91 12.47
CA ALA A 179 3.00 17.09 13.55
C ALA A 179 2.15 15.89 13.10
N LEU A 180 2.11 14.86 13.95
CA LEU A 180 1.27 13.67 13.78
C LEU A 180 -0.22 14.05 13.71
N SER A 181 -0.93 13.51 12.73
CA SER A 181 -2.37 13.75 12.58
C SER A 181 -3.21 12.71 13.33
N SER A 182 -2.85 11.43 13.24
CA SER A 182 -3.56 10.36 13.93
C SER A 182 -2.68 9.13 14.19
N ARG A 183 -3.09 8.28 15.13
CA ARG A 183 -2.49 6.97 15.39
C ARG A 183 -3.57 5.90 15.54
N HIS A 184 -3.31 4.74 14.96
CA HIS A 184 -4.00 3.50 15.27
C HIS A 184 -3.06 2.52 15.99
N GLY A 185 -3.54 1.90 17.06
CA GLY A 185 -2.73 1.03 17.92
C GLY A 185 -1.67 1.76 18.75
N GLU A 186 -0.79 1.01 19.40
CA GLU A 186 0.31 1.55 20.20
C GLU A 186 1.65 1.08 19.64
N LEU A 187 2.59 2.00 19.48
CA LEU A 187 3.95 1.67 19.08
C LEU A 187 4.75 1.29 20.32
N THR A 188 4.47 0.09 20.84
CA THR A 188 5.21 -0.51 21.95
C THR A 188 5.48 -1.98 21.66
N ALA A 189 6.61 -2.49 22.15
CA ALA A 189 6.97 -3.90 21.98
C ALA A 189 5.88 -4.83 22.57
N GLY A 190 5.30 -4.45 23.70
CA GLY A 190 4.20 -5.16 24.35
C GLY A 190 2.94 -5.24 23.47
N TYR A 191 2.52 -4.12 22.87
CA TYR A 191 1.36 -4.08 21.98
C TYR A 191 1.60 -4.93 20.72
N LEU A 192 2.78 -4.79 20.10
CA LEU A 192 3.15 -5.52 18.88
C LEU A 192 3.29 -7.03 19.13
N SER A 193 3.67 -7.45 20.33
CA SER A 193 3.86 -8.86 20.67
C SER A 193 2.56 -9.60 21.03
N ARG A 194 1.40 -8.94 21.00
CA ARG A 194 0.11 -9.58 21.35
C ARG A 194 -0.34 -10.67 20.38
N GLY A 195 0.20 -10.68 19.17
CA GLY A 195 -0.03 -11.74 18.19
C GLY A 195 0.19 -11.27 16.76
N PRO A 196 0.14 -12.20 15.79
CA PRO A 196 0.25 -11.88 14.37
C PRO A 196 -0.74 -10.78 13.95
N LEU A 197 -0.30 -9.91 13.06
CA LEU A 197 -1.02 -8.74 12.54
C LEU A 197 -1.32 -7.65 13.58
N SER A 198 -0.80 -7.75 14.81
CA SER A 198 -0.77 -6.61 15.72
C SER A 198 0.01 -5.47 15.07
N GLN A 199 -0.62 -4.31 14.93
CA GLN A 199 -0.11 -3.21 14.12
C GLN A 199 -0.24 -1.87 14.84
N SER A 200 0.81 -1.06 14.78
CA SER A 200 0.71 0.39 15.00
C SER A 200 0.86 1.12 13.68
N ALA A 201 0.01 2.11 13.44
CA ALA A 201 0.07 2.98 12.28
C ALA A 201 -0.03 4.44 12.74
N ALA A 202 1.00 5.23 12.46
CA ALA A 202 1.02 6.68 12.64
C ALA A 202 0.83 7.36 11.29
N GLU A 203 -0.09 8.31 11.21
CA GLU A 203 -0.41 9.03 9.98
C GLU A 203 -0.17 10.54 10.14
N PHE A 204 0.51 11.10 9.14
CA PHE A 204 0.81 12.51 9.01
C PHE A 204 0.16 13.01 7.72
N ARG A 205 -0.88 13.82 7.85
CA ARG A 205 -1.70 14.30 6.74
C ARG A 205 -1.51 15.80 6.59
N PHE A 206 -1.12 16.20 5.39
CA PHE A 206 -0.94 17.59 5.02
C PHE A 206 -1.74 17.89 3.76
N GLU A 207 -1.89 19.16 3.44
CA GLU A 207 -2.59 19.60 2.23
C GLU A 207 -1.92 19.04 0.97
N ASP A 208 -0.59 19.01 0.94
CA ASP A 208 0.26 18.78 -0.23
C ASP A 208 1.04 17.45 -0.21
N MET A 209 1.05 16.75 0.92
CA MET A 209 1.64 15.42 1.06
C MET A 209 0.98 14.61 2.18
N ARG A 210 1.24 13.30 2.16
CA ARG A 210 0.94 12.38 3.26
C ARG A 210 2.18 11.58 3.61
N ALA A 211 2.35 11.29 4.89
CA ALA A 211 3.31 10.29 5.33
C ALA A 211 2.68 9.30 6.32
N GLN A 212 3.22 8.09 6.37
CA GLN A 212 2.72 7.04 7.26
C GLN A 212 3.88 6.17 7.76
N VAL A 213 3.86 5.85 9.05
CA VAL A 213 4.72 4.81 9.64
C VAL A 213 3.83 3.65 10.06
N ILE A 214 4.16 2.45 9.60
CA ILE A 214 3.44 1.23 9.93
C ILE A 214 4.44 0.22 10.50
N VAL A 215 4.17 -0.25 11.71
CA VAL A 215 4.89 -1.37 12.33
C VAL A 215 3.92 -2.51 12.56
N THR A 216 4.22 -3.68 12.01
CA THR A 216 3.33 -4.85 12.03
C THR A 216 4.08 -6.10 12.49
N ASN A 217 3.49 -6.84 13.43
CA ASN A 217 3.91 -8.20 13.74
C ASN A 217 3.46 -9.14 12.60
N MET A 218 4.42 -9.78 11.93
CA MET A 218 4.17 -10.67 10.78
C MET A 218 3.90 -12.12 11.20
N GLY A 219 3.96 -12.43 12.50
CA GLY A 219 4.05 -13.80 13.02
C GLY A 219 5.50 -14.29 13.04
N ASP A 220 5.71 -15.47 13.62
CA ASP A 220 7.00 -16.19 13.61
C ASP A 220 8.20 -15.37 14.12
N GLY A 221 7.96 -14.44 15.05
CA GLY A 221 8.98 -13.55 15.59
C GLY A 221 9.46 -12.45 14.63
N ALA A 222 8.82 -12.28 13.46
CA ALA A 222 9.18 -11.27 12.49
C ALA A 222 8.29 -10.02 12.61
N PHE A 223 8.90 -8.85 12.44
CA PHE A 223 8.23 -7.56 12.45
C PHE A 223 8.59 -6.79 11.18
N SER A 224 7.59 -6.17 10.56
CA SER A 224 7.78 -5.31 9.39
C SER A 224 7.62 -3.86 9.80
N ILE A 225 8.53 -3.01 9.38
CA ILE A 225 8.47 -1.56 9.53
C ILE A 225 8.40 -0.96 8.13
N ARG A 226 7.44 -0.06 7.90
CA ARG A 226 7.24 0.64 6.63
C ARG A 226 7.09 2.14 6.89
N GLY A 227 7.82 2.96 6.14
CA GLY A 227 7.68 4.41 6.14
C GLY A 227 7.34 4.89 4.73
N ILE A 228 6.15 5.47 4.56
CA ILE A 228 5.60 5.88 3.27
C ILE A 228 5.54 7.41 3.23
N HIS A 229 5.98 8.03 2.12
CA HIS A 229 5.84 9.46 1.85
C HIS A 229 5.26 9.63 0.46
N GLN A 230 4.15 10.35 0.34
CA GLN A 230 3.39 10.46 -0.90
C GLN A 230 3.01 11.91 -1.18
N SER A 231 3.33 12.38 -2.38
CA SER A 231 2.88 13.66 -2.89
C SER A 231 1.37 13.62 -3.19
N LEU A 232 0.67 14.68 -2.78
CA LEU A 232 -0.73 14.91 -3.09
C LEU A 232 -0.92 16.01 -4.16
N LEU A 233 0.16 16.39 -4.85
CA LEU A 233 0.11 17.31 -5.99
C LEU A 233 -0.27 16.57 -7.29
#